data_AF-A0A3D1YMP0-F1
#
_entry.id   AF-A0A3D1YMP0-F1
#
_cell.length_a   1.000
_cell.length_b   1.000
_cell.length_c   1.000
_cell.angle_alpha   90.00
_cell.angle_beta   90.00
_cell.angle_gamma   90.00
#
_symmetry.space_group_name_H-M   'P 1'
#
loop_
_entity.id
_entity.type
_entity.pdbx_description
1 polymer ?
#
loop_
_entity_poly.entity_id
_entity_poly.type
_entity_poly.pdbx_seq_one_letter_code
_entity_poly.pdbx_strand_id
1 'polypeptide(L)'
;GPGKFGADVSHLNLHKTFCIPHGGGGPGMGPIGVGSHLAPHLPSSVVAPLQGLDATNNVISATPYGSASILPISWMYIAMMGPDGVTDASRVAIVHANYIASRLKGHYDVLYTGKKGTVAHECIIDIRPLKERTGVTEEDVAKRLIDYGFHAPTMSFPVAGTLMIEPTESESLAEIDRFCDAMLSIRGEIRAVEEGRSDPINNPLKNAPHTLDEVTADQWDRPYSREQAVWPVASLRADKYWAPVNRVDNVYGDRNLICSCPSIESYLEPAEPA
;
A
#
# COMPACT_ATOMS: atom_id res chain seq x y z
N GLY A 1 -16.79 -15.08 -14.30
CA GLY A 1 -15.43 -14.52 -14.47
C GLY A 1 -15.25 -13.93 -15.85
N PRO A 2 -14.03 -13.48 -16.18
CA PRO A 2 -13.73 -12.69 -17.37
C PRO A 2 -14.12 -13.28 -18.72
N GLY A 3 -14.04 -14.60 -18.87
CA GLY A 3 -14.46 -15.28 -20.11
C GLY A 3 -15.92 -15.05 -20.50
N LYS A 4 -16.81 -14.70 -19.55
CA LYS A 4 -18.22 -14.37 -19.85
C LYS A 4 -18.40 -13.06 -20.62
N PHE A 5 -17.41 -12.18 -20.60
CA PHE A 5 -17.43 -10.90 -21.29
C PHE A 5 -16.28 -10.76 -22.30
N GLY A 6 -15.73 -11.89 -22.76
CA GLY A 6 -14.86 -11.96 -23.94
C GLY A 6 -13.35 -11.99 -23.67
N ALA A 7 -12.89 -12.21 -22.44
CA ALA A 7 -11.47 -12.41 -22.18
C ALA A 7 -11.02 -13.84 -22.54
N ASP A 8 -10.00 -13.99 -23.39
CA ASP A 8 -9.46 -15.29 -23.81
C ASP A 8 -8.47 -15.88 -22.79
N VAL A 9 -7.73 -15.03 -22.09
CA VAL A 9 -6.74 -15.41 -21.07
C VAL A 9 -6.70 -14.38 -19.96
N SER A 10 -6.53 -14.84 -18.72
CA SER A 10 -6.29 -13.97 -17.56
C SER A 10 -5.39 -14.67 -16.57
N HIS A 11 -4.42 -13.95 -16.03
CA HIS A 11 -3.72 -14.40 -14.83
C HIS A 11 -4.49 -13.95 -13.58
N LEU A 12 -4.30 -14.67 -12.48
CA LEU A 12 -4.82 -14.30 -11.16
C LEU A 12 -3.65 -14.10 -10.20
N ASN A 13 -3.66 -13.03 -9.40
CA ASN A 13 -2.72 -12.87 -8.30
C ASN A 13 -3.26 -13.62 -7.08
N LEU A 14 -2.81 -14.85 -6.84
CA LEU A 14 -3.23 -15.60 -5.66
C LEU A 14 -2.77 -14.95 -4.35
N HIS A 15 -1.69 -14.17 -4.41
CA HIS A 15 -1.13 -13.39 -3.31
C HIS A 15 -1.81 -12.04 -3.10
N LYS A 16 -2.88 -11.77 -3.84
CA LYS A 16 -3.78 -10.64 -3.60
C LYS A 16 -5.15 -11.19 -3.27
N THR A 17 -5.89 -11.59 -4.31
CA THR A 17 -7.30 -11.99 -4.22
C THR A 17 -7.54 -13.29 -3.45
N PHE A 18 -6.54 -14.18 -3.35
CA PHE A 18 -6.72 -15.53 -2.79
C PHE A 18 -5.74 -15.84 -1.65
N CYS A 19 -5.43 -14.82 -0.86
CA CYS A 19 -4.86 -14.91 0.49
C CYS A 19 -3.45 -15.51 0.64
N ILE A 20 -2.70 -15.78 -0.44
CA ILE A 20 -1.27 -16.06 -0.27
C ILE A 20 -0.62 -14.81 0.37
N PRO A 21 0.18 -14.94 1.44
CA PRO A 21 0.73 -13.79 2.15
C PRO A 21 1.71 -13.01 1.27
N HIS A 22 1.71 -11.69 1.40
CA HIS A 22 2.56 -10.78 0.61
C HIS A 22 4.07 -10.92 0.90
N GLY A 23 4.44 -11.35 2.11
CA GLY A 23 5.83 -11.71 2.49
C GLY A 23 6.89 -10.61 2.32
N GLY A 24 6.49 -9.33 2.31
CA GLY A 24 7.43 -8.20 2.10
C GLY A 24 7.90 -8.03 0.65
N GLY A 25 7.21 -8.64 -0.32
CA GLY A 25 7.56 -8.57 -1.75
C GLY A 25 7.55 -9.92 -2.48
N GLY A 26 7.03 -10.97 -1.85
CA GLY A 26 6.95 -12.33 -2.37
C GLY A 26 6.93 -13.35 -1.22
N PRO A 27 6.47 -14.59 -1.46
CA PRO A 27 6.22 -15.21 -2.76
C PRO A 27 4.84 -14.89 -3.35
N GLY A 28 4.65 -15.18 -4.64
CA GLY A 28 3.37 -15.08 -5.30
C GLY A 28 3.14 -16.22 -6.30
N MET A 29 1.87 -16.52 -6.57
CA MET A 29 1.47 -17.41 -7.66
C MET A 29 0.56 -16.66 -8.64
N GLY A 30 0.81 -16.88 -9.93
CA GLY A 30 0.13 -16.25 -11.06
C GLY A 30 -0.50 -17.25 -12.03
N PRO A 31 -1.39 -18.16 -11.60
CA PRO A 31 -2.02 -19.11 -12.51
C PRO A 31 -2.83 -18.39 -13.60
N ILE A 32 -2.86 -18.97 -14.80
CA ILE A 32 -3.65 -18.48 -15.93
C ILE A 32 -4.89 -19.34 -16.15
N GLY A 33 -6.04 -18.69 -16.33
CA GLY A 33 -7.22 -19.30 -16.93
C GLY A 33 -7.26 -18.95 -18.40
N VAL A 34 -7.50 -19.94 -19.27
CA VAL A 34 -7.51 -19.77 -20.73
C VAL A 34 -8.79 -20.34 -21.36
N GLY A 35 -9.20 -19.78 -22.49
CA GLY A 35 -10.21 -20.38 -23.37
C GLY A 35 -9.74 -21.73 -23.92
N SER A 36 -10.68 -22.61 -24.26
CA SER A 36 -10.38 -23.97 -24.73
C SER A 36 -9.46 -24.01 -25.95
N HIS A 37 -9.59 -23.02 -26.85
CA HIS A 37 -8.74 -22.90 -28.04
C HIS A 37 -7.27 -22.58 -27.73
N LEU A 38 -6.97 -22.07 -26.53
CA LEU A 38 -5.59 -21.80 -26.07
C LEU A 38 -5.02 -22.91 -25.20
N ALA A 39 -5.86 -23.81 -24.67
CA ALA A 39 -5.43 -24.88 -23.76
C ALA A 39 -4.30 -25.77 -24.32
N PRO A 40 -4.26 -26.14 -25.62
CA PRO A 40 -3.15 -26.93 -26.18
C PRO A 40 -1.78 -26.22 -26.12
N HIS A 41 -1.76 -24.90 -25.95
CA HIS A 41 -0.55 -24.07 -25.94
C HIS A 41 -0.06 -23.74 -24.51
N LEU A 42 -0.68 -24.32 -23.48
CA LEU A 42 -0.25 -24.11 -22.09
C LEU A 42 1.19 -24.61 -21.86
N PRO A 43 1.94 -23.97 -20.95
CA PRO A 43 3.31 -24.37 -20.63
C PRO A 43 3.42 -25.85 -20.23
N SER A 44 4.49 -26.50 -20.67
CA SER A 44 4.86 -27.87 -20.29
C SER A 44 6.39 -27.98 -20.29
N SER A 45 6.93 -29.17 -20.05
CA SER A 45 8.38 -29.43 -20.06
C SER A 45 8.70 -30.86 -20.45
N VAL A 46 9.81 -31.05 -21.16
CA VAL A 46 10.35 -32.39 -21.47
C VAL A 46 10.84 -33.14 -20.23
N VAL A 47 11.25 -32.43 -19.17
CA VAL A 47 11.80 -33.03 -17.94
C VAL A 47 10.70 -33.44 -16.97
N ALA A 48 9.57 -32.72 -16.98
CA ALA A 48 8.43 -32.99 -16.13
C ALA A 48 7.13 -32.64 -16.88
N PRO A 49 6.74 -33.49 -17.85
CA PRO A 49 5.62 -33.20 -18.75
C PRO A 49 4.30 -33.20 -18.00
N LEU A 50 3.44 -32.24 -18.36
CA LEU A 50 2.06 -32.18 -17.87
C LEU A 50 1.16 -33.04 -18.76
N GLN A 51 0.30 -33.84 -18.13
CA GLN A 51 -0.61 -34.73 -18.84
C GLN A 51 -1.54 -33.95 -19.77
N GLY A 52 -1.62 -34.37 -21.04
CA GLY A 52 -2.50 -33.76 -22.04
C GLY A 52 -1.93 -32.53 -22.74
N LEU A 53 -0.68 -32.15 -22.45
CA LEU A 53 0.04 -31.06 -23.14
C LEU A 53 1.24 -31.62 -23.91
N ASP A 54 1.60 -30.94 -25.01
CA ASP A 54 2.84 -31.24 -25.72
C ASP A 54 4.04 -30.92 -24.81
N ALA A 55 4.91 -31.91 -24.57
CA ALA A 55 6.09 -31.77 -23.72
C ALA A 55 7.10 -30.74 -24.27
N THR A 56 6.99 -30.39 -25.55
CA THR A 56 7.81 -29.39 -26.24
C THR A 56 7.23 -27.97 -26.17
N ASN A 57 6.05 -27.79 -25.54
CA ASN A 57 5.55 -26.45 -25.23
C ASN A 57 6.54 -25.66 -24.35
N ASN A 58 6.41 -24.34 -24.38
CA ASN A 58 7.32 -23.44 -23.67
C ASN A 58 7.34 -23.70 -22.16
N VAL A 59 8.53 -23.63 -21.57
CA VAL A 59 8.76 -23.71 -20.12
C VAL A 59 8.83 -22.28 -19.56
N ILE A 60 7.98 -21.96 -18.57
CA ILE A 60 7.95 -20.63 -17.93
C ILE A 60 8.56 -20.64 -16.52
N SER A 61 8.50 -21.77 -15.83
CA SER A 61 8.97 -21.92 -14.45
C SER A 61 9.82 -23.18 -14.32
N ALA A 62 10.77 -23.16 -13.37
CA ALA A 62 11.70 -24.28 -13.16
C ALA A 62 11.01 -25.58 -12.71
N THR A 63 9.82 -25.49 -12.12
CA THR A 63 8.99 -26.62 -11.70
C THR A 63 7.63 -26.57 -12.40
N PRO A 64 6.95 -27.72 -12.62
CA PRO A 64 5.69 -27.77 -13.38
C PRO A 64 4.54 -26.94 -12.80
N TYR A 65 4.56 -26.71 -11.49
CA TYR A 65 3.51 -25.99 -10.77
C TYR A 65 4.05 -24.77 -9.99
N GLY A 66 5.26 -24.30 -10.33
CA GLY A 66 5.91 -23.21 -9.61
C GLY A 66 6.09 -23.52 -8.12
N SER A 67 5.74 -22.56 -7.26
CA SER A 67 5.76 -22.71 -5.81
C SER A 67 4.54 -23.52 -5.32
N ALA A 68 4.51 -24.82 -5.61
CA ALA A 68 3.35 -25.67 -5.34
C ALA A 68 2.95 -25.72 -3.85
N SER A 69 3.91 -25.58 -2.93
CA SER A 69 3.68 -25.68 -1.48
C SER A 69 2.77 -24.58 -0.91
N ILE A 70 2.60 -23.45 -1.61
CA ILE A 70 1.74 -22.34 -1.15
C ILE A 70 0.34 -22.34 -1.80
N LEU A 71 0.10 -23.19 -2.81
CA LEU A 71 -1.22 -23.34 -3.42
C LEU A 71 -2.32 -23.78 -2.44
N PRO A 72 -2.06 -24.60 -1.40
CA PRO A 72 -3.07 -24.95 -0.40
C PRO A 72 -3.70 -23.74 0.32
N ILE A 73 -3.01 -22.60 0.39
CA ILE A 73 -3.55 -21.38 1.02
C ILE A 73 -4.80 -20.90 0.28
N SER A 74 -4.67 -20.71 -1.04
CA SER A 74 -5.80 -20.28 -1.88
C SER A 74 -6.88 -21.37 -1.98
N TRP A 75 -6.49 -22.65 -2.00
CA TRP A 75 -7.44 -23.75 -1.95
C TRP A 75 -8.29 -23.71 -0.67
N MET A 76 -7.64 -23.54 0.49
CA MET A 76 -8.30 -23.45 1.79
C MET A 76 -9.24 -22.26 1.86
N TYR A 77 -8.81 -21.08 1.39
CA TYR A 77 -9.67 -19.89 1.34
C TYR A 77 -10.97 -20.16 0.55
N ILE A 78 -10.85 -20.68 -0.67
CA ILE A 78 -12.02 -20.98 -1.51
C ILE A 78 -12.91 -22.06 -0.88
N ALA A 79 -12.30 -23.12 -0.32
CA ALA A 79 -13.01 -24.23 0.29
C ALA A 79 -13.80 -23.81 1.54
N MET A 80 -13.24 -22.94 2.38
CA MET A 80 -13.88 -22.46 3.61
C MET A 80 -14.93 -21.38 3.34
N MET A 81 -14.66 -20.46 2.41
CA MET A 81 -15.59 -19.37 2.09
C MET A 81 -16.80 -19.88 1.31
N GLY A 82 -16.62 -20.88 0.45
CA GLY A 82 -17.65 -21.33 -0.47
C GLY A 82 -18.07 -20.25 -1.48
N PRO A 83 -19.05 -20.54 -2.35
CA PRO A 83 -19.46 -19.62 -3.41
C PRO A 83 -20.07 -18.32 -2.87
N ASP A 84 -20.87 -18.43 -1.81
CA ASP A 84 -21.53 -17.26 -1.20
C ASP A 84 -20.53 -16.38 -0.47
N GLY A 85 -19.62 -16.96 0.32
CA GLY A 85 -18.59 -16.21 1.04
C GLY A 85 -17.65 -15.46 0.10
N VAL A 86 -17.18 -16.08 -0.99
CA VAL A 86 -16.34 -15.39 -1.99
C VAL A 86 -17.10 -14.24 -2.67
N THR A 87 -18.41 -14.42 -2.90
CA THR A 87 -19.26 -13.36 -3.46
C THR A 87 -19.45 -12.22 -2.47
N ASP A 88 -19.67 -12.51 -1.20
CA ASP A 88 -19.86 -11.52 -0.15
C ASP A 88 -18.56 -10.76 0.16
N ALA A 89 -17.41 -11.43 0.17
CA ALA A 89 -16.10 -10.79 0.25
C ALA A 89 -15.94 -9.72 -0.84
N SER A 90 -16.27 -10.06 -2.08
CA SER A 90 -16.22 -9.10 -3.20
C SER A 90 -17.17 -7.91 -3.00
N ARG A 91 -18.38 -8.14 -2.46
CA ARG A 91 -19.35 -7.08 -2.17
C ARG A 91 -18.83 -6.15 -1.08
N VAL A 92 -18.31 -6.70 0.01
CA VAL A 92 -17.81 -5.94 1.16
C VAL A 92 -16.60 -5.10 0.76
N ALA A 93 -15.65 -5.64 -0.02
CA ALA A 93 -14.51 -4.87 -0.53
C ALA A 93 -14.97 -3.62 -1.32
N ILE A 94 -15.99 -3.75 -2.17
CA ILE A 94 -16.58 -2.62 -2.91
C ILE A 94 -17.27 -1.63 -1.97
N VAL A 95 -18.01 -2.11 -0.96
CA VAL A 95 -18.68 -1.24 0.02
C VAL A 95 -17.65 -0.45 0.82
N HIS A 96 -16.58 -1.08 1.31
CA HIS A 96 -15.53 -0.42 2.08
C HIS A 96 -14.85 0.70 1.29
N ALA A 97 -14.48 0.45 0.03
CA ALA A 97 -13.87 1.48 -0.81
C ALA A 97 -14.82 2.66 -1.08
N ASN A 98 -16.10 2.39 -1.34
CA ASN A 98 -17.10 3.44 -1.51
C ASN A 98 -17.40 4.19 -0.21
N TYR A 99 -17.32 3.53 0.95
CA TYR A 99 -17.45 4.18 2.25
C TYR A 99 -16.31 5.16 2.50
N ILE A 100 -15.06 4.77 2.24
CA ILE A 100 -13.89 5.67 2.32
C ILE A 100 -14.07 6.87 1.37
N ALA A 101 -14.38 6.61 0.09
CA ALA A 101 -14.62 7.67 -0.90
C ALA A 101 -15.73 8.64 -0.46
N SER A 102 -16.79 8.14 0.18
CA SER A 102 -17.87 8.96 0.73
C SER A 102 -17.44 9.77 1.95
N ARG A 103 -16.66 9.19 2.88
CA ARG A 103 -16.17 9.86 4.09
C ARG A 103 -15.19 10.99 3.76
N LEU A 104 -14.37 10.83 2.73
CA LEU A 104 -13.38 11.83 2.31
C LEU A 104 -13.92 12.89 1.35
N LYS A 105 -15.17 12.75 0.89
CA LYS A 105 -15.81 13.66 -0.06
C LYS A 105 -15.83 15.10 0.47
N GLY A 106 -15.42 16.06 -0.37
CA GLY A 106 -15.35 17.49 -0.01
C GLY A 106 -14.07 17.90 0.74
N HIS A 107 -13.28 16.92 1.18
CA HIS A 107 -11.95 17.12 1.75
C HIS A 107 -10.86 16.78 0.73
N TYR A 108 -11.10 15.72 -0.03
CA TYR A 108 -10.27 15.22 -1.10
C TYR A 108 -11.12 14.89 -2.33
N ASP A 109 -10.55 15.11 -3.52
CA ASP A 109 -11.21 14.75 -4.78
C ASP A 109 -10.93 13.29 -5.13
N VAL A 110 -11.99 12.54 -5.44
CA VAL A 110 -11.88 11.17 -5.98
C VAL A 110 -11.69 11.29 -7.49
N LEU A 111 -10.52 10.90 -7.98
CA LEU A 111 -10.09 11.21 -9.35
C LEU A 111 -10.94 10.53 -10.43
N TYR A 112 -11.33 9.27 -10.21
CA TYR A 112 -12.14 8.50 -11.15
C TYR A 112 -13.32 7.84 -10.44
N THR A 113 -14.48 7.92 -11.08
CA THR A 113 -15.71 7.23 -10.63
C THR A 113 -16.42 6.59 -11.83
N GLY A 114 -17.20 5.56 -11.56
CA GLY A 114 -18.10 4.97 -12.55
C GLY A 114 -19.28 5.89 -12.87
N LYS A 115 -20.11 5.48 -13.84
CA LYS A 115 -21.25 6.28 -14.36
C LYS A 115 -22.24 6.76 -13.30
N LYS A 116 -22.29 6.11 -12.14
CA LYS A 116 -23.18 6.44 -11.01
C LYS A 116 -22.46 7.11 -9.84
N GLY A 117 -21.22 7.56 -10.03
CA GLY A 117 -20.42 8.22 -8.98
C GLY A 117 -19.84 7.27 -7.92
N THR A 118 -19.82 5.96 -8.18
CA THR A 118 -19.26 4.94 -7.29
C THR A 118 -17.91 4.45 -7.80
N VAL A 119 -17.06 3.94 -6.90
CA VAL A 119 -15.80 3.27 -7.22
C VAL A 119 -15.94 1.75 -7.14
N ALA A 120 -14.91 1.00 -7.51
CA ALA A 120 -14.87 -0.45 -7.39
C ALA A 120 -14.37 -0.86 -5.99
N HIS A 121 -13.36 -1.73 -5.91
CA HIS A 121 -12.73 -2.19 -4.66
C HIS A 121 -11.63 -1.23 -4.15
N GLU A 122 -11.32 -0.19 -4.91
CA GLU A 122 -10.31 0.82 -4.60
C GLU A 122 -10.77 2.20 -5.11
N CYS A 123 -10.18 3.27 -4.56
CA CYS A 123 -10.38 4.64 -5.04
C CYS A 123 -9.06 5.42 -5.11
N ILE A 124 -8.97 6.37 -6.05
CA ILE A 124 -7.81 7.26 -6.19
C ILE A 124 -8.17 8.64 -5.65
N ILE A 125 -7.37 9.12 -4.71
CA ILE A 125 -7.45 10.46 -4.13
C ILE A 125 -6.43 11.37 -4.81
N ASP A 126 -6.92 12.50 -5.34
CA ASP A 126 -6.08 13.47 -6.04
C ASP A 126 -5.46 14.50 -5.08
N ILE A 127 -4.13 14.45 -4.93
CA ILE A 127 -3.37 15.38 -4.09
C ILE A 127 -2.83 16.55 -4.92
N ARG A 128 -2.83 16.47 -6.26
CA ARG A 128 -2.19 17.47 -7.14
C ARG A 128 -2.74 18.89 -6.94
N PRO A 129 -4.07 19.13 -6.83
CA PRO A 129 -4.57 20.47 -6.54
C PRO A 129 -4.13 21.00 -5.17
N LEU A 130 -3.97 20.11 -4.18
CA LEU A 130 -3.46 20.50 -2.86
C LEU A 130 -1.98 20.88 -2.95
N LYS A 131 -1.20 20.12 -3.71
CA LYS A 131 0.22 20.38 -3.98
C LYS A 131 0.43 21.72 -4.67
N GLU A 132 -0.34 22.03 -5.69
CA GLU A 132 -0.24 23.32 -6.41
C GLU A 132 -0.47 24.53 -5.50
N ARG A 133 -1.43 24.42 -4.56
CA ARG A 133 -1.80 25.53 -3.65
C ARG A 133 -0.91 25.66 -2.44
N THR A 134 -0.34 24.56 -1.94
CA THR A 134 0.32 24.51 -0.62
C THR A 134 1.75 24.01 -0.64
N GLY A 135 2.19 23.40 -1.74
CA GLY A 135 3.46 22.68 -1.82
C GLY A 135 3.49 21.34 -1.09
N VAL A 136 2.40 20.91 -0.43
CA VAL A 136 2.30 19.60 0.21
C VAL A 136 2.10 18.50 -0.84
N THR A 137 2.96 17.49 -0.83
CA THR A 137 2.95 16.40 -1.80
C THR A 137 2.21 15.17 -1.27
N GLU A 138 1.93 14.23 -2.18
CA GLU A 138 1.46 12.89 -1.84
C GLU A 138 2.44 12.12 -0.95
N GLU A 139 3.76 12.38 -1.10
CA GLU A 139 4.78 11.80 -0.24
C GLU A 139 4.70 12.37 1.17
N ASP A 140 4.46 13.67 1.34
CA ASP A 140 4.27 14.27 2.66
C ASP A 140 3.08 13.63 3.39
N VAL A 141 1.96 13.41 2.68
CA VAL A 141 0.79 12.70 3.23
C VAL A 141 1.13 11.26 3.58
N ALA A 142 1.85 10.55 2.70
CA ALA A 142 2.27 9.17 2.92
C ALA A 142 3.17 9.02 4.15
N LYS A 143 4.15 9.91 4.33
CA LYS A 143 5.02 9.90 5.52
C LYS A 143 4.25 10.30 6.76
N ARG A 144 3.35 11.28 6.67
CA ARG A 144 2.54 11.72 7.81
C ARG A 144 1.62 10.62 8.32
N LEU A 145 1.06 9.78 7.45
CA LEU A 145 0.24 8.63 7.85
C LEU A 145 0.97 7.65 8.79
N ILE A 146 2.30 7.55 8.70
CA ILE A 146 3.12 6.73 9.62
C ILE A 146 2.97 7.24 11.06
N ASP A 147 2.95 8.57 11.26
CA ASP A 147 2.74 9.16 12.58
C ASP A 147 1.34 8.85 13.13
N TYR A 148 0.37 8.61 12.24
CA TYR A 148 -0.99 8.17 12.57
C TYR A 148 -1.10 6.63 12.72
N GLY A 149 -0.01 5.89 12.60
CA GLY A 149 0.03 4.43 12.73
C GLY A 149 -0.38 3.65 11.47
N PHE A 150 -0.37 4.29 10.29
CA PHE A 150 -0.74 3.65 9.04
C PHE A 150 0.46 3.52 8.09
N HIS A 151 0.55 2.37 7.43
CA HIS A 151 1.31 2.28 6.19
C HIS A 151 0.58 3.09 5.10
N ALA A 152 1.34 3.81 4.28
CA ALA A 152 0.75 4.60 3.20
C ALA A 152 0.05 3.72 2.16
N PRO A 153 -1.05 4.19 1.55
CA PRO A 153 -1.63 3.58 0.34
C PRO A 153 -0.65 3.61 -0.83
N THR A 154 -1.04 3.00 -1.96
CA THR A 154 -0.22 3.02 -3.18
C THR A 154 -0.03 4.47 -3.64
N MET A 155 1.23 4.88 -3.80
CA MET A 155 1.59 6.28 -4.06
C MET A 155 2.01 6.48 -5.52
N SER A 156 1.51 7.55 -6.15
CA SER A 156 1.92 8.02 -7.48
C SER A 156 1.74 7.01 -8.62
N PHE A 157 0.88 6.01 -8.43
CA PHE A 157 0.47 5.06 -9.46
C PHE A 157 -1.03 4.72 -9.28
N PRO A 158 -1.82 4.62 -10.36
CA PRO A 158 -1.46 4.77 -11.78
C PRO A 158 -1.25 6.22 -12.23
N VAL A 159 -1.54 7.20 -11.36
CA VAL A 159 -1.40 8.63 -11.67
C VAL A 159 -0.39 9.27 -10.71
N ALA A 160 0.65 9.89 -11.26
CA ALA A 160 1.66 10.59 -10.45
C ALA A 160 1.00 11.72 -9.63
N GLY A 161 1.40 11.88 -8.37
CA GLY A 161 0.83 12.89 -7.47
C GLY A 161 -0.47 12.48 -6.78
N THR A 162 -0.82 11.19 -6.77
CA THR A 162 -2.08 10.68 -6.19
C THR A 162 -1.83 9.54 -5.20
N LEU A 163 -2.86 9.22 -4.41
CA LEU A 163 -2.88 8.06 -3.51
C LEU A 163 -4.03 7.11 -3.90
N MET A 164 -3.73 5.83 -4.11
CA MET A 164 -4.71 4.78 -4.42
C MET A 164 -4.94 3.89 -3.20
N ILE A 165 -6.19 3.80 -2.77
CA ILE A 165 -6.61 3.23 -1.49
C ILE A 165 -7.50 2.01 -1.74
N GLU A 166 -7.10 0.86 -1.22
CA GLU A 166 -7.81 -0.42 -1.29
C GLU A 166 -7.93 -1.00 0.13
N PRO A 167 -9.10 -0.93 0.80
CA PRO A 167 -9.26 -1.39 2.18
C PRO A 167 -9.46 -2.90 2.32
N THR A 168 -9.79 -3.61 1.24
CA THR A 168 -10.24 -5.01 1.24
C THR A 168 -11.51 -5.24 2.08
N GLU A 169 -12.02 -6.46 2.07
CA GLU A 169 -13.14 -6.90 2.90
C GLU A 169 -12.75 -7.28 4.33
N SER A 170 -11.44 -7.45 4.59
CA SER A 170 -10.96 -8.02 5.86
C SER A 170 -10.84 -6.99 6.98
N GLU A 171 -10.82 -5.69 6.62
CA GLU A 171 -10.70 -4.61 7.59
C GLU A 171 -12.03 -4.30 8.28
N SER A 172 -11.98 -4.09 9.59
CA SER A 172 -13.18 -3.69 10.35
C SER A 172 -13.58 -2.25 10.03
N LEU A 173 -14.87 -1.92 10.22
CA LEU A 173 -15.34 -0.53 10.10
C LEU A 173 -14.57 0.43 11.02
N ALA A 174 -14.20 -0.03 12.21
CA ALA A 174 -13.41 0.77 13.15
C ALA A 174 -12.03 1.14 12.60
N GLU A 175 -11.37 0.22 11.88
CA GLU A 175 -10.07 0.49 11.26
C GLU A 175 -10.21 1.42 10.06
N ILE A 176 -11.25 1.23 9.26
CA ILE A 176 -11.58 2.11 8.13
C ILE A 176 -11.87 3.53 8.62
N ASP A 177 -12.63 3.67 9.71
CA ASP A 177 -12.91 4.96 10.34
C ASP A 177 -11.64 5.62 10.86
N ARG A 178 -10.74 4.88 11.52
CA ARG A 178 -9.44 5.40 11.96
C ARG A 178 -8.62 5.94 10.78
N PHE A 179 -8.59 5.23 9.66
CA PHE A 179 -7.89 5.67 8.46
C PHE A 179 -8.53 6.94 7.87
N CYS A 180 -9.86 6.99 7.76
CA CYS A 180 -10.56 8.18 7.29
C CYS A 180 -10.32 9.39 8.20
N ASP A 181 -10.35 9.20 9.51
CA ASP A 181 -10.13 10.28 10.49
C ASP A 181 -8.68 10.78 10.44
N ALA A 182 -7.70 9.89 10.24
CA ALA A 182 -6.31 10.28 9.98
C ALA A 182 -6.19 11.15 8.71
N MET A 183 -6.80 10.72 7.61
CA MET A 183 -6.82 11.49 6.35
C MET A 183 -7.52 12.85 6.53
N LEU A 184 -8.65 12.92 7.24
CA LEU A 184 -9.36 14.16 7.50
C LEU A 184 -8.56 15.11 8.40
N SER A 185 -7.85 14.57 9.41
CA SER A 185 -6.94 15.34 10.25
C SER A 185 -5.76 15.90 9.44
N ILE A 186 -5.14 15.07 8.59
CA ILE A 186 -4.10 15.49 7.64
C ILE A 186 -4.63 16.58 6.69
N ARG A 187 -5.87 16.49 6.21
CA ARG A 187 -6.48 17.57 5.41
C ARG A 187 -6.55 18.88 6.18
N GLY A 188 -6.80 18.83 7.49
CA GLY A 188 -6.78 19.97 8.40
C GLY A 188 -5.37 20.57 8.53
N GLU A 189 -4.33 19.75 8.63
CA GLU A 189 -2.93 20.19 8.61
C GLU A 189 -2.58 20.88 7.28
N ILE A 190 -2.99 20.31 6.13
CA ILE A 190 -2.82 20.93 4.81
C ILE A 190 -3.56 22.28 4.73
N ARG A 191 -4.77 22.36 5.29
CA ARG A 191 -5.53 23.62 5.36
C ARG A 191 -4.83 24.67 6.19
N ALA A 192 -4.17 24.29 7.29
CA ALA A 192 -3.42 25.22 8.12
C ALA A 192 -2.24 25.83 7.35
N VAL A 193 -1.57 25.06 6.48
CA VAL A 193 -0.56 25.60 5.55
C VAL A 193 -1.19 26.54 4.52
N GLU A 194 -2.30 26.13 3.90
CA GLU A 194 -3.06 26.94 2.93
C GLU A 194 -3.50 28.31 3.47
N GLU A 195 -3.90 28.35 4.74
CA GLU A 195 -4.38 29.57 5.42
C GLU A 195 -3.26 30.37 6.10
N GLY A 196 -1.98 29.95 5.97
CA GLY A 196 -0.84 30.63 6.59
C GLY A 196 -0.77 30.48 8.12
N ARG A 197 -1.51 29.54 8.70
CA ARG A 197 -1.48 29.22 10.14
C ARG A 197 -0.36 28.25 10.53
N SER A 198 0.22 27.57 9.55
CA SER A 198 1.39 26.70 9.70
C SER A 198 2.46 27.09 8.70
N ASP A 199 3.72 27.06 9.12
CA ASP A 199 4.86 27.30 8.24
C ASP A 199 4.83 26.32 7.04
N PRO A 200 5.04 26.76 5.78
CA PRO A 200 4.92 25.91 4.60
C PRO A 200 6.06 24.89 4.45
N ILE A 201 7.21 25.10 5.10
CA ILE A 201 8.39 24.25 5.00
C ILE A 201 8.76 23.55 6.33
N ASN A 202 8.37 24.08 7.47
CA ASN A 202 8.62 23.51 8.80
C ASN A 202 7.31 23.19 9.54
N ASN A 203 6.67 22.10 9.16
CA ASN A 203 5.39 21.64 9.72
C ASN A 203 5.35 20.12 9.87
N PRO A 204 4.34 19.54 10.54
CA PRO A 204 4.28 18.11 10.75
C PRO A 204 4.31 17.27 9.46
N LEU A 205 3.73 17.76 8.35
CA LEU A 205 3.71 17.04 7.06
C LEU A 205 5.10 16.97 6.43
N LYS A 206 5.86 18.06 6.48
CA LYS A 206 7.20 18.15 5.89
C LYS A 206 8.26 17.41 6.69
N ASN A 207 8.09 17.35 8.01
CA ASN A 207 9.04 16.72 8.92
C ASN A 207 8.68 15.27 9.28
N ALA A 208 7.54 14.76 8.81
CA ALA A 208 7.18 13.36 9.00
C ALA A 208 8.09 12.41 8.19
N PRO A 209 8.31 11.18 8.69
CA PRO A 209 7.81 10.63 9.95
C PRO A 209 8.67 11.06 11.16
N HIS A 210 8.08 11.15 12.34
CA HIS A 210 8.79 11.56 13.56
C HIS A 210 9.30 10.32 14.32
N THR A 211 10.60 10.26 14.56
CA THR A 211 11.22 9.13 15.29
C THR A 211 11.12 9.29 16.80
N LEU A 212 11.39 8.21 17.55
CA LEU A 212 11.46 8.26 19.00
C LEU A 212 12.54 9.24 19.46
N ASP A 213 13.75 9.12 18.90
CA ASP A 213 14.91 9.94 19.25
C ASP A 213 14.64 11.44 19.09
N GLU A 214 14.00 11.85 18.00
CA GLU A 214 13.65 13.25 17.74
C GLU A 214 12.67 13.80 18.78
N VAL A 215 11.72 12.98 19.20
CA VAL A 215 10.63 13.40 20.09
C VAL A 215 11.09 13.39 21.55
N THR A 216 12.08 12.56 21.89
CA THR A 216 12.71 12.52 23.22
C THR A 216 13.93 13.41 23.36
N ALA A 217 14.42 14.04 22.29
CA ALA A 217 15.54 14.96 22.34
C ALA A 217 15.33 16.08 23.36
N ASP A 218 16.39 16.63 23.93
CA ASP A 218 16.27 17.72 24.92
C ASP A 218 15.68 19.00 24.30
N GLN A 219 16.04 19.28 23.05
CA GLN A 219 15.59 20.45 22.31
C GLN A 219 14.47 20.10 21.32
N TRP A 220 13.57 21.05 21.09
CA TRP A 220 12.48 20.92 20.11
C TRP A 220 12.30 22.23 19.36
N ASP A 221 13.01 22.37 18.24
CA ASP A 221 12.99 23.56 17.39
C ASP A 221 11.98 23.42 16.24
N ARG A 222 10.71 23.21 16.61
CA ARG A 222 9.59 23.08 15.66
C ARG A 222 8.43 23.99 16.08
N PRO A 223 7.72 24.64 15.14
CA PRO A 223 6.61 25.54 15.46
C PRO A 223 5.29 24.81 15.81
N TYR A 224 5.37 23.53 16.17
CA TYR A 224 4.26 22.66 16.54
C TYR A 224 4.69 21.78 17.71
N SER A 225 3.75 21.25 18.49
CA SER A 225 4.09 20.48 19.69
C SER A 225 4.52 19.04 19.35
N ARG A 226 5.27 18.42 20.26
CA ARG A 226 5.54 16.97 20.22
C ARG A 226 4.26 16.15 20.19
N GLU A 227 3.25 16.58 20.94
CA GLU A 227 1.93 15.93 20.92
C GLU A 227 1.31 15.94 19.53
N GLN A 228 1.34 17.07 18.83
CA GLN A 228 0.88 17.15 17.45
C GLN A 228 1.72 16.26 16.53
N ALA A 229 3.03 16.14 16.77
CA ALA A 229 3.91 15.28 15.99
C ALA A 229 3.55 13.79 16.12
N VAL A 230 3.40 13.27 17.35
CA VAL A 230 3.32 11.82 17.60
C VAL A 230 1.97 11.28 18.06
N TRP A 231 1.10 12.12 18.62
CA TRP A 231 -0.26 11.74 19.06
C TRP A 231 -1.33 12.65 18.44
N PRO A 232 -1.39 12.76 17.10
CA PRO A 232 -2.41 13.58 16.45
C PRO A 232 -3.84 13.08 16.70
N VAL A 233 -4.01 11.82 17.12
CA VAL A 233 -5.26 11.27 17.65
C VAL A 233 -5.01 10.57 18.99
N ALA A 234 -5.98 10.66 19.90
CA ALA A 234 -5.82 10.22 21.29
C ALA A 234 -5.55 8.71 21.44
N SER A 235 -6.09 7.89 20.54
CA SER A 235 -5.93 6.43 20.55
C SER A 235 -4.46 5.98 20.43
N LEU A 236 -3.61 6.77 19.76
CA LEU A 236 -2.18 6.48 19.60
C LEU A 236 -1.39 6.55 20.90
N ARG A 237 -1.97 7.06 21.99
CA ARG A 237 -1.33 7.02 23.31
C ARG A 237 -1.36 5.62 23.92
N ALA A 238 -2.32 4.78 23.53
CA ALA A 238 -2.45 3.42 24.02
C ALA A 238 -1.63 2.42 23.19
N ASP A 239 -1.53 2.66 21.87
CA ASP A 239 -0.81 1.80 20.94
C ASP A 239 -0.09 2.65 19.89
N LYS A 240 1.24 2.69 19.95
CA LYS A 240 2.10 3.53 19.11
C LYS A 240 3.14 2.69 18.40
N TYR A 241 3.07 2.69 17.09
CA TYR A 241 4.21 2.32 16.24
C TYR A 241 5.15 3.53 16.08
N TRP A 242 6.45 3.29 16.25
CA TRP A 242 7.50 4.29 16.04
C TRP A 242 8.22 4.04 14.72
N ALA A 243 8.33 5.06 13.88
CA ALA A 243 9.17 4.99 12.70
C ALA A 243 10.63 4.79 13.15
N PRO A 244 11.34 3.77 12.63
CA PRO A 244 12.71 3.48 13.05
C PRO A 244 13.72 4.50 12.54
N VAL A 245 13.38 5.24 11.49
CA VAL A 245 14.20 6.29 10.88
C VAL A 245 13.31 7.44 10.40
N ASN A 246 13.88 8.63 10.26
CA ASN A 246 13.20 9.75 9.61
C ASN A 246 13.17 9.53 8.08
N ARG A 247 12.66 10.51 7.33
CA ARG A 247 12.46 10.53 5.89
C ARG A 247 13.76 10.21 5.16
N VAL A 248 13.69 9.16 4.36
CA VAL A 248 14.81 8.67 3.53
C VAL A 248 15.15 9.68 2.44
N ASP A 249 16.44 9.94 2.24
CA ASP A 249 16.95 10.68 1.09
C ASP A 249 17.15 9.74 -0.10
N ASN A 250 16.13 9.66 -0.95
CA ASN A 250 16.14 8.80 -2.14
C ASN A 250 17.23 9.21 -3.14
N VAL A 251 17.47 10.51 -3.33
CA VAL A 251 18.42 11.02 -4.33
C VAL A 251 19.87 10.75 -3.91
N TYR A 252 20.17 10.87 -2.61
CA TYR A 252 21.48 10.54 -2.09
C TYR A 252 21.80 9.05 -2.29
N GLY A 253 20.85 8.15 -1.99
CA GLY A 253 21.04 6.70 -2.15
C GLY A 253 21.37 6.30 -3.58
N ASP A 254 20.64 6.84 -4.57
CA ASP A 254 20.89 6.56 -5.99
C ASP A 254 22.26 7.09 -6.46
N ARG A 255 22.72 8.21 -5.89
CA ARG A 255 24.04 8.80 -6.22
C ARG A 255 25.21 8.11 -5.52
N ASN A 256 24.96 7.43 -4.40
CA ASN A 256 25.97 6.79 -3.56
C ASN A 256 25.62 5.31 -3.36
N LEU A 257 25.60 4.56 -4.45
CA LEU A 257 25.06 3.20 -4.49
C LEU A 257 25.89 2.24 -3.62
N ILE A 258 25.31 1.80 -2.50
CA ILE A 258 25.85 0.76 -1.63
C ILE A 258 24.78 -0.33 -1.47
N CYS A 259 24.97 -1.46 -2.15
CA CYS A 259 24.02 -2.59 -2.18
C CYS A 259 24.46 -3.81 -1.34
N SER A 260 25.46 -3.63 -0.48
CA SER A 260 25.92 -4.63 0.48
C SER A 260 26.05 -3.97 1.85
N CYS A 261 26.13 -4.76 2.91
CA CYS A 261 26.46 -4.21 4.22
C CYS A 261 27.76 -3.38 4.14
N PRO A 262 27.77 -2.14 4.63
CA PRO A 262 28.99 -1.39 4.90
C PRO A 262 29.98 -2.21 5.74
N SER A 263 31.24 -1.83 5.68
CA SER A 263 32.27 -2.48 6.50
C SER A 263 31.96 -2.28 7.99
N ILE A 264 32.39 -3.22 8.84
CA ILE A 264 32.09 -3.16 10.28
C ILE A 264 32.65 -1.87 10.91
N GLU A 265 33.75 -1.35 10.37
CA GLU A 265 34.37 -0.09 10.76
C GLU A 265 33.44 1.10 10.59
N SER A 266 32.46 1.03 9.68
CA SER A 266 31.45 2.09 9.50
C SER A 266 30.43 2.15 10.65
N TYR A 267 30.38 1.10 11.48
CA TYR A 267 29.48 0.99 12.64
C TYR A 267 30.22 1.14 13.97
N LEU A 268 31.56 1.17 13.96
CA LEU A 268 32.35 1.45 15.13
C LEU A 268 32.33 2.97 15.35
N GLU A 269 31.64 3.44 16.38
CA GLU A 269 31.76 4.84 16.79
C GLU A 269 33.24 5.18 17.02
N PRO A 270 33.73 6.34 16.57
CA PRO A 270 35.02 6.83 17.05
C PRO A 270 34.89 6.99 18.57
N ALA A 271 35.65 6.18 19.32
CA ALA A 271 35.74 6.34 20.77
C ALA A 271 36.01 7.81 21.10
N GLU A 272 35.12 8.45 21.87
CA GLU A 272 35.36 9.81 22.32
C GLU A 272 36.73 9.86 23.04
N PRO A 273 37.62 10.79 22.68
CA PRO A 273 38.85 10.98 23.44
C PRO A 273 38.49 11.39 24.88
N ALA A 274 39.02 10.65 25.84
CA ALA A 274 38.85 10.84 27.28
C ALA A 274 39.32 12.20 27.81
#